data_AF-A0A7W1S8B5-F1
#
_entry.id   AF-A0A7W1S8B5-F1
#
_cell.length_a   1.000
_cell.length_b   1.000
_cell.length_c   1.000
_cell.angle_alpha   90.00
_cell.angle_beta   90.00
_cell.angle_gamma   90.00
#
_symmetry.space_group_name_H-M   'P 1'
#
loop_
_entity.id
_entity.type
_entity.pdbx_description
1 polymer ?
#
loop_
_entity_poly.entity_id
_entity_poly.type
_entity_poly.pdbx_seq_one_letter_code
_entity_poly.pdbx_strand_id
1 'polypeptide(L)'
;GSGYAKEIIWKFIKRYDLREDHIHKLEEAAFQYLSRPMSREFKLMCQTMSRIATASFWDKVKSELGSDNPIIQINSYCLYAYSEGIIAGEKQRLYLKKVKRSLRWYVSDRSEDYSVEELFSLLEEPENWPEGKIKYQEPKPEDLPIVYYDPEYDKKFASLNIALSHKKIIEEKLSTVLSSGTLHGFNATTWLYAVYLLGKIDDPSVIKILAKFWNQKVDYKFEGITKSIARRSVFNALKNYETSEAIALIKDYEQIVRENTE
;
A
#
# COMPACT_ATOMS: atom_id res chain seq x y z
N GLY A 1 -25.03 12.99 -10.22
CA GLY A 1 -25.49 11.60 -10.41
C GLY A 1 -24.42 10.64 -9.95
N SER A 2 -24.78 9.58 -9.22
CA SER A 2 -23.82 8.59 -8.71
C SER A 2 -23.09 7.89 -9.86
N GLY A 3 -21.81 7.56 -9.68
CA GLY A 3 -21.00 6.88 -10.71
C GLY A 3 -21.59 5.54 -11.15
N TYR A 4 -22.41 4.91 -10.30
CA TYR A 4 -23.07 3.63 -10.58
C TYR A 4 -24.11 3.72 -11.71
N ALA A 5 -24.89 4.80 -11.77
CA ALA A 5 -25.89 4.99 -12.83
C ALA A 5 -25.23 5.11 -14.21
N LYS A 6 -24.11 5.84 -14.29
CA LYS A 6 -23.33 6.00 -15.53
C LYS A 6 -22.65 4.69 -15.96
N GLU A 7 -22.15 3.91 -15.01
CA GLU A 7 -21.61 2.57 -15.26
C GLU A 7 -22.66 1.66 -15.91
N ILE A 8 -23.88 1.65 -15.36
CA ILE A 8 -25.02 0.90 -15.90
C ILE A 8 -25.33 1.36 -17.33
N ILE A 9 -25.43 2.67 -17.58
CA ILE A 9 -25.74 3.20 -18.91
C ILE A 9 -24.75 2.67 -19.95
N TRP A 10 -23.44 2.83 -19.72
CA TRP A 10 -22.42 2.34 -20.65
C TRP A 10 -22.48 0.83 -20.87
N LYS A 11 -22.81 0.05 -19.83
CA LYS A 11 -22.93 -1.40 -19.91
C LYS A 11 -24.09 -1.85 -20.81
N PHE A 12 -25.23 -1.16 -20.75
CA PHE A 12 -26.46 -1.59 -21.42
C PHE A 12 -26.69 -0.92 -22.77
N ILE A 13 -26.18 0.28 -23.01
CA ILE A 13 -26.48 1.04 -24.24
C ILE A 13 -26.09 0.31 -25.52
N LYS A 14 -25.03 -0.51 -25.46
CA LYS A 14 -24.56 -1.35 -26.58
C LYS A 14 -25.51 -2.49 -26.98
N ARG A 15 -26.63 -2.68 -26.27
CA ARG A 15 -27.65 -3.69 -26.57
C ARG A 15 -28.81 -3.17 -27.42
N TYR A 16 -28.84 -1.87 -27.67
CA TYR A 16 -29.90 -1.21 -28.43
C TYR A 16 -29.36 -0.81 -29.81
N ASP A 17 -30.25 -0.77 -30.80
CA ASP A 17 -29.94 -0.19 -32.09
C ASP A 17 -29.86 1.33 -31.96
N LEU A 18 -28.65 1.86 -32.13
CA LEU A 18 -28.39 3.29 -31.96
C LEU A 18 -28.50 3.98 -33.31
N ARG A 19 -29.29 5.04 -33.36
CA ARG A 19 -29.31 5.99 -34.48
C ARG A 19 -28.02 6.81 -34.50
N GLU A 20 -27.69 7.35 -35.65
CA GLU A 20 -26.49 8.20 -35.84
C GLU A 20 -26.45 9.37 -34.85
N ASP A 21 -27.59 10.02 -34.58
CA ASP A 21 -27.67 11.13 -33.61
C ASP A 21 -27.35 10.70 -32.18
N HIS A 22 -27.65 9.44 -31.82
CA HIS A 22 -27.30 8.88 -30.52
C HIS A 22 -25.81 8.54 -30.45
N ILE A 23 -25.24 7.98 -31.51
CA ILE A 23 -23.81 7.65 -31.59
C ILE A 23 -23.00 8.93 -31.42
N HIS A 24 -23.33 10.00 -32.16
CA HIS A 24 -22.64 11.28 -32.07
C HIS A 24 -22.64 11.86 -30.64
N LYS A 25 -23.79 11.83 -29.95
CA LYS A 25 -23.89 12.29 -28.55
C LYS A 25 -23.03 11.45 -27.60
N LEU A 26 -22.92 10.15 -27.84
CA LEU A 26 -22.08 9.27 -27.02
C LEU A 26 -20.59 9.49 -27.29
N GLU A 27 -20.22 9.77 -28.54
CA GLU A 27 -18.86 10.15 -28.92
C GLU A 27 -18.46 11.49 -28.28
N GLU A 28 -19.32 12.51 -28.30
CA GLU A 28 -19.11 13.77 -27.59
C GLU A 28 -18.94 13.55 -26.09
N ALA A 29 -19.80 12.73 -25.48
CA ALA A 29 -19.71 12.37 -24.08
C ALA A 29 -18.40 11.63 -23.79
N ALA A 30 -18.02 10.64 -24.59
CA ALA A 30 -16.79 9.88 -24.45
C ALA A 30 -15.55 10.78 -24.57
N PHE A 31 -15.58 11.76 -25.48
CA PHE A 31 -14.49 12.70 -25.66
C PHE A 31 -14.29 13.57 -24.40
N GLN A 32 -15.38 13.99 -23.73
CA GLN A 32 -15.28 14.70 -22.45
C GLN A 32 -14.68 13.87 -21.31
N TYR A 33 -14.64 12.53 -21.42
CA TYR A 33 -13.97 11.71 -20.40
C TYR A 33 -12.45 11.79 -20.51
N LEU A 34 -11.89 12.20 -21.65
CA LEU A 34 -10.45 12.31 -21.83
C LEU A 34 -9.84 13.32 -20.85
N SER A 35 -10.55 14.37 -20.48
CA SER A 35 -10.09 15.38 -19.51
C SER A 35 -10.34 15.01 -18.04
N ARG A 36 -10.91 13.83 -17.74
CA ARG A 36 -11.27 13.41 -16.38
C ARG A 36 -10.32 12.32 -15.86
N PRO A 37 -10.09 12.22 -14.54
CA PRO A 37 -9.40 11.06 -13.98
C PRO A 37 -10.10 9.75 -14.36
N MET A 38 -9.34 8.74 -14.81
CA MET A 38 -9.92 7.42 -15.13
C MET A 38 -10.64 6.83 -13.91
N SER A 39 -11.94 6.68 -14.05
CA SER A 39 -12.83 6.05 -13.09
C SER A 39 -13.31 4.68 -13.61
N ARG A 40 -14.12 3.99 -12.82
CA ARG A 40 -14.65 2.65 -13.18
C ARG A 40 -15.49 2.68 -14.46
N GLU A 41 -16.24 3.76 -14.68
CA GLU A 41 -17.05 4.00 -15.88
C GLU A 41 -16.20 4.15 -17.16
N PHE A 42 -14.96 4.65 -17.06
CA PHE A 42 -14.07 4.86 -18.21
C PHE A 42 -13.84 3.57 -19.00
N LYS A 43 -13.65 2.44 -18.29
CA LYS A 43 -13.49 1.11 -18.91
C LYS A 43 -14.70 0.74 -19.77
N LEU A 44 -15.91 0.91 -19.22
CA LEU A 44 -17.13 0.53 -19.93
C LEU A 44 -17.40 1.45 -21.11
N MET A 45 -17.12 2.74 -20.97
CA MET A 45 -17.15 3.69 -22.08
C MET A 45 -16.22 3.24 -23.21
N CYS A 46 -14.95 2.91 -22.92
CA CYS A 46 -13.99 2.44 -23.94
C CYS A 46 -14.50 1.20 -24.69
N GLN A 47 -15.02 0.21 -23.95
CA GLN A 47 -15.58 -1.00 -24.53
C GLN A 47 -16.81 -0.74 -25.41
N THR A 48 -17.61 0.27 -25.07
CA THR A 48 -18.75 0.69 -25.89
C THR A 48 -18.28 1.40 -27.15
N MET A 49 -17.34 2.36 -27.04
CA MET A 49 -16.77 3.05 -28.20
C MET A 49 -16.11 2.09 -29.19
N SER A 50 -15.39 1.07 -28.71
CA SER A 50 -14.80 0.00 -29.54
C SER A 50 -15.81 -0.66 -30.49
N ARG A 51 -17.11 -0.60 -30.19
CA ARG A 51 -18.18 -1.22 -30.99
C ARG A 51 -18.94 -0.25 -31.88
N ILE A 52 -19.16 0.97 -31.41
CA ILE A 52 -20.12 1.90 -32.05
C ILE A 52 -19.47 3.15 -32.62
N ALA A 53 -18.22 3.46 -32.25
CA ALA A 53 -17.60 4.70 -32.63
C ALA A 53 -17.21 4.71 -34.11
N THR A 54 -17.38 5.87 -34.73
CA THR A 54 -17.08 6.17 -36.11
C THR A 54 -15.59 6.39 -36.34
N ALA A 55 -15.15 6.37 -37.60
CA ALA A 55 -13.77 6.66 -37.96
C ALA A 55 -13.34 8.08 -37.53
N SER A 56 -14.22 9.08 -37.71
CA SER A 56 -13.94 10.47 -37.33
C SER A 56 -13.71 10.64 -35.82
N PHE A 57 -14.43 9.88 -34.98
CA PHE A 57 -14.16 9.85 -33.55
C PHE A 57 -12.75 9.34 -33.25
N TRP A 58 -12.33 8.24 -33.88
CA TRP A 58 -11.00 7.68 -33.65
C TRP A 58 -9.89 8.59 -34.14
N ASP A 59 -10.07 9.29 -35.25
CA ASP A 59 -9.14 10.32 -35.73
C ASP A 59 -8.99 11.45 -34.70
N LYS A 60 -10.09 11.88 -34.09
CA LYS A 60 -10.08 12.88 -33.02
C LYS A 60 -9.39 12.39 -31.75
N VAL A 61 -9.59 11.13 -31.35
CA VAL A 61 -8.86 10.55 -30.20
C VAL A 61 -7.37 10.42 -30.52
N LYS A 62 -7.02 10.09 -31.77
CA LYS A 62 -5.63 9.96 -32.22
C LYS A 62 -4.89 11.30 -32.16
N SER A 63 -5.54 12.42 -32.51
CA SER A 63 -4.90 13.75 -32.40
C SER A 63 -4.56 14.13 -30.97
N GLU A 64 -5.26 13.57 -29.97
CA GLU A 64 -5.02 13.84 -28.54
C GLU A 64 -3.89 12.98 -27.92
N LEU A 65 -3.29 12.06 -28.68
CA LEU A 65 -2.14 11.27 -28.21
C LEU A 65 -0.89 12.12 -27.93
N GLY A 66 -0.81 13.31 -28.53
CA GLY A 66 0.27 14.28 -28.31
C GLY A 66 -0.12 15.45 -27.40
N SER A 67 -1.23 15.36 -26.67
CA SER A 67 -1.71 16.46 -25.82
C SER A 67 -0.70 16.84 -24.73
N ASP A 68 -0.49 18.15 -24.51
CA ASP A 68 0.32 18.66 -23.40
C ASP A 68 -0.32 18.39 -22.03
N ASN A 69 -1.63 18.10 -22.00
CA ASN A 69 -2.31 17.70 -20.78
C ASN A 69 -2.08 16.20 -20.55
N PRO A 70 -1.33 15.79 -19.50
CA PRO A 70 -0.97 14.39 -19.29
C PRO A 70 -2.18 13.49 -19.01
N ILE A 71 -3.28 14.05 -18.46
CA ILE A 71 -4.51 13.29 -18.25
C ILE A 71 -5.14 12.94 -19.60
N ILE A 72 -5.28 13.93 -20.48
CA ILE A 72 -5.82 13.75 -21.84
C ILE A 72 -4.93 12.79 -22.62
N GLN A 73 -3.62 12.97 -22.57
CA GLN A 73 -2.66 12.11 -23.26
C GLN A 73 -2.80 10.64 -22.83
N ILE A 74 -2.76 10.36 -21.52
CA ILE A 74 -2.86 8.98 -21.00
C ILE A 74 -4.22 8.36 -21.33
N ASN A 75 -5.30 9.13 -21.16
CA ASN A 75 -6.65 8.64 -21.45
C ASN A 75 -6.84 8.35 -22.94
N SER A 76 -6.31 9.21 -23.81
CA SER A 76 -6.34 9.03 -25.26
C SER A 76 -5.52 7.82 -25.67
N TYR A 77 -4.33 7.63 -25.07
CA TYR A 77 -3.49 6.45 -25.29
C TYR A 77 -4.18 5.15 -24.85
N CYS A 78 -4.95 5.19 -23.76
CA CYS A 78 -5.77 4.06 -23.33
C CYS A 78 -6.95 3.79 -24.27
N LEU A 79 -7.68 4.85 -24.67
CA LEU A 79 -8.91 4.73 -25.46
C LEU A 79 -8.61 4.37 -26.91
N TYR A 80 -7.60 4.98 -27.55
CA TYR A 80 -7.26 4.75 -28.96
C TYR A 80 -6.94 3.28 -29.25
N ALA A 81 -6.31 2.56 -28.33
CA ALA A 81 -6.05 1.13 -28.47
C ALA A 81 -7.34 0.28 -28.64
N TYR A 82 -8.50 0.78 -28.23
CA TYR A 82 -9.79 0.12 -28.47
C TYR A 82 -10.28 0.27 -29.93
N SER A 83 -9.69 1.15 -30.74
CA SER A 83 -9.95 1.22 -32.19
C SER A 83 -9.48 -0.05 -32.92
N GLU A 84 -8.46 -0.72 -32.39
CA GLU A 84 -7.96 -2.02 -32.85
C GLU A 84 -8.76 -3.21 -32.27
N GLY A 85 -9.78 -2.92 -31.45
CA GLY A 85 -10.65 -3.91 -30.82
C GLY A 85 -10.45 -4.06 -29.31
N ILE A 86 -11.39 -4.76 -28.68
CA ILE A 86 -11.48 -4.87 -27.21
C ILE A 86 -10.23 -5.51 -26.59
N ILE A 87 -9.61 -6.50 -27.25
CA ILE A 87 -8.45 -7.22 -26.71
C ILE A 87 -7.23 -6.28 -26.64
N ALA A 88 -6.96 -5.53 -27.71
CA ALA A 88 -5.88 -4.54 -27.75
C ALA A 88 -6.09 -3.45 -26.68
N GLY A 89 -7.31 -2.91 -26.61
CA GLY A 89 -7.70 -1.94 -25.58
C GLY A 89 -7.51 -2.44 -24.15
N GLU A 90 -7.96 -3.66 -23.81
CA GLU A 90 -7.78 -4.21 -22.46
C GLU A 90 -6.31 -4.47 -22.12
N LYS A 91 -5.51 -4.93 -23.10
CA LYS A 91 -4.06 -5.09 -22.93
C LYS A 91 -3.41 -3.75 -22.60
N GLN A 92 -3.75 -2.70 -23.34
CA GLN A 92 -3.24 -1.34 -23.10
C GLN A 92 -3.66 -0.79 -21.74
N ARG A 93 -4.93 -0.95 -21.36
CA ARG A 93 -5.46 -0.52 -20.06
C ARG A 93 -4.75 -1.24 -18.90
N LEU A 94 -4.50 -2.54 -19.02
CA LEU A 94 -3.78 -3.31 -18.00
C LEU A 94 -2.30 -2.90 -17.92
N TYR A 95 -1.66 -2.64 -19.07
CA TYR A 95 -0.32 -2.07 -19.12
C TYR A 95 -0.27 -0.72 -18.40
N LEU A 96 -1.16 0.22 -18.71
CA LEU A 96 -1.24 1.52 -18.03
C LEU A 96 -1.56 1.39 -16.53
N LYS A 97 -2.39 0.41 -16.14
CA LYS A 97 -2.62 0.10 -14.72
C LYS A 97 -1.33 -0.40 -14.05
N LYS A 98 -0.52 -1.20 -14.73
CA LYS A 98 0.79 -1.66 -14.24
C LYS A 98 1.77 -0.50 -14.15
N VAL A 99 1.85 0.35 -15.16
CA VAL A 99 2.69 1.56 -15.20
C VAL A 99 2.27 2.55 -14.13
N LYS A 100 0.97 2.82 -13.95
CA LYS A 100 0.49 3.69 -12.87
C LYS A 100 0.79 3.12 -11.50
N ARG A 101 0.70 1.79 -11.34
CA ARG A 101 1.15 1.12 -10.11
C ARG A 101 2.65 1.35 -9.93
N SER A 102 3.50 1.05 -10.92
CA SER A 102 4.96 1.28 -10.85
C SER A 102 5.30 2.74 -10.60
N LEU A 103 4.69 3.69 -11.29
CA LEU A 103 4.89 5.12 -11.04
C LEU A 103 4.39 5.53 -9.67
N ARG A 104 3.26 5.01 -9.18
CA ARG A 104 2.88 5.22 -7.77
C ARG A 104 3.94 4.63 -6.83
N TRP A 105 4.54 3.50 -7.17
CA TRP A 105 5.65 2.90 -6.44
C TRP A 105 6.95 3.74 -6.54
N TYR A 106 7.15 4.55 -7.58
CA TYR A 106 8.35 5.38 -7.79
C TYR A 106 8.17 6.86 -7.37
N VAL A 107 6.93 7.37 -7.35
CA VAL A 107 6.57 8.79 -7.10
C VAL A 107 5.97 8.97 -5.71
N SER A 108 5.50 7.91 -5.03
CA SER A 108 5.49 7.96 -3.57
C SER A 108 6.95 8.08 -3.17
N ASP A 109 7.30 9.21 -2.58
CA ASP A 109 8.62 9.55 -2.07
C ASP A 109 9.20 8.36 -1.28
N ARG A 110 9.87 7.44 -1.97
CA ARG A 110 10.46 6.23 -1.37
C ARG A 110 11.63 6.58 -0.46
N SER A 111 12.02 7.85 -0.38
CA SER A 111 13.08 8.31 0.49
C SER A 111 12.84 7.98 1.97
N GLU A 112 11.60 7.62 2.36
CA GLU A 112 11.26 7.34 3.76
C GLU A 112 10.72 5.91 4.04
N ASP A 113 10.54 5.06 3.03
CA ASP A 113 9.99 3.72 3.21
C ASP A 113 11.12 2.68 3.34
N TYR A 114 11.21 1.97 4.45
CA TYR A 114 12.18 0.88 4.66
C TYR A 114 11.62 -0.47 4.22
N SER A 115 12.34 -1.17 3.35
CA SER A 115 12.15 -2.60 3.08
C SER A 115 12.63 -3.46 4.26
N VAL A 116 12.32 -4.75 4.25
CA VAL A 116 12.81 -5.71 5.26
C VAL A 116 14.34 -5.85 5.17
N GLU A 117 14.86 -5.86 3.94
CA GLU A 117 16.30 -5.88 3.64
C GLU A 117 17.00 -4.60 4.11
N GLU A 118 16.37 -3.43 3.91
CA GLU A 118 16.92 -2.16 4.37
C GLU A 118 16.92 -2.08 5.90
N LEU A 119 15.85 -2.54 6.56
CA LEU A 119 15.85 -2.68 8.02
C LEU A 119 16.95 -3.63 8.49
N PHE A 120 17.14 -4.77 7.84
CA PHE A 120 18.20 -5.71 8.22
C PHE A 120 19.59 -5.10 8.03
N SER A 121 19.83 -4.45 6.89
CA SER A 121 21.09 -3.75 6.60
C SER A 121 21.39 -2.67 7.64
N LEU A 122 20.37 -1.90 8.05
CA LEU A 122 20.45 -0.89 9.10
C LEU A 122 20.88 -1.49 10.45
N LEU A 123 20.49 -2.74 10.75
CA LEU A 123 20.87 -3.44 11.97
C LEU A 123 22.28 -4.04 11.90
N GLU A 124 22.77 -4.39 10.71
CA GLU A 124 24.12 -4.92 10.49
C GLU A 124 25.22 -3.85 10.62
N GLU A 125 24.85 -2.57 10.65
CA GLU A 125 25.80 -1.47 10.78
C GLU A 125 26.69 -1.64 12.03
N PRO A 126 28.04 -1.56 11.92
CA PRO A 126 28.95 -1.91 13.01
C PRO A 126 28.73 -1.10 14.30
N GLU A 127 28.35 0.17 14.20
CA GLU A 127 28.13 1.04 15.35
C GLU A 127 26.93 0.63 16.22
N ASN A 128 26.10 -0.29 15.76
CA ASN A 128 25.04 -0.87 16.57
C ASN A 128 25.58 -1.87 17.61
N TRP A 129 26.83 -2.33 17.47
CA TRP A 129 27.37 -3.47 18.19
C TRP A 129 28.68 -3.14 18.91
N PRO A 130 28.87 -3.55 20.19
CA PRO A 130 30.07 -3.23 20.97
C PRO A 130 31.42 -3.64 20.34
N GLU A 131 31.44 -4.67 19.49
CA GLU A 131 32.64 -5.17 18.79
C GLU A 131 32.58 -4.93 17.28
N GLY A 132 31.64 -4.12 16.79
CA GLY A 132 31.37 -3.98 15.37
C GLY A 132 30.85 -5.26 14.71
N LYS A 133 30.39 -6.23 15.50
CA LYS A 133 29.93 -7.54 15.05
C LYS A 133 28.55 -7.86 15.60
N ILE A 134 27.66 -8.19 14.68
CA ILE A 134 26.33 -8.73 14.96
C ILE A 134 26.42 -9.97 15.85
N LYS A 135 25.54 -10.04 16.85
CA LYS A 135 25.43 -11.17 17.76
C LYS A 135 24.15 -11.94 17.46
N TYR A 136 24.30 -13.25 17.28
CA TYR A 136 23.18 -14.14 17.01
C TYR A 136 22.89 -15.06 18.21
N GLN A 137 21.67 -15.58 18.25
CA GLN A 137 21.15 -16.56 19.20
C GLN A 137 20.33 -17.62 18.45
N GLU A 138 19.99 -18.71 19.14
CA GLU A 138 19.06 -19.69 18.60
C GLU A 138 17.68 -19.04 18.42
N PRO A 139 17.10 -19.09 17.21
CA PRO A 139 15.81 -18.44 16.95
C PRO A 139 14.70 -19.15 17.72
N LYS A 140 13.81 -18.36 18.31
CA LYS A 140 12.56 -18.83 18.94
C LYS A 140 11.38 -18.44 18.07
N PRO A 141 10.89 -19.32 17.17
CA PRO A 141 9.84 -18.98 16.23
C PRO A 141 8.54 -18.52 16.89
N GLU A 142 8.26 -19.00 18.10
CA GLU A 142 7.10 -18.63 18.91
C GLU A 142 7.05 -17.15 19.28
N ASP A 143 8.20 -16.47 19.29
CA ASP A 143 8.31 -15.06 19.66
C ASP A 143 8.04 -14.12 18.48
N LEU A 144 8.05 -14.61 17.24
CA LEU A 144 7.93 -13.77 16.06
C LEU A 144 6.50 -13.26 15.86
N PRO A 145 6.34 -12.03 15.33
CA PRO A 145 5.06 -11.60 14.82
C PRO A 145 4.71 -12.54 13.65
N ILE A 146 3.59 -13.26 13.72
CA ILE A 146 3.19 -14.19 12.66
C ILE A 146 3.05 -13.41 11.34
N VAL A 147 4.04 -13.47 10.45
CA VAL A 147 4.02 -12.81 9.14
C VAL A 147 4.20 -13.86 8.05
N TYR A 148 3.08 -14.17 7.38
CA TYR A 148 2.90 -15.24 6.39
C TYR A 148 3.66 -15.09 5.05
N TYR A 149 4.74 -14.31 4.97
CA TYR A 149 5.33 -13.95 3.66
C TYR A 149 6.69 -14.57 3.36
N ASP A 150 7.59 -14.77 4.34
CA ASP A 150 8.91 -15.37 4.11
C ASP A 150 9.56 -15.97 5.38
N PRO A 151 9.60 -17.31 5.50
CA PRO A 151 10.23 -17.99 6.64
C PRO A 151 11.72 -17.72 6.83
N GLU A 152 12.44 -17.29 5.78
CA GLU A 152 13.88 -17.01 5.90
C GLU A 152 14.15 -15.74 6.70
N TYR A 153 13.35 -14.69 6.49
CA TYR A 153 13.47 -13.44 7.25
C TYR A 153 13.09 -13.64 8.71
N ASP A 154 12.00 -14.37 8.96
CA ASP A 154 11.58 -14.77 10.30
C ASP A 154 12.74 -15.39 11.10
N LYS A 155 13.43 -16.36 10.50
CA LYS A 155 14.59 -17.00 11.12
C LYS A 155 15.75 -16.03 11.35
N LYS A 156 16.04 -15.14 10.39
CA LYS A 156 17.11 -14.13 10.51
C LYS A 156 16.84 -13.13 11.62
N PHE A 157 15.63 -12.60 11.72
CA PHE A 157 15.28 -11.64 12.78
C PHE A 157 15.19 -12.30 14.15
N ALA A 158 14.62 -13.52 14.24
CA ALA A 158 14.56 -14.27 15.50
C ALA A 158 15.94 -14.66 16.04
N SER A 159 16.93 -14.83 15.15
CA SER A 159 18.29 -15.14 15.55
C SER A 159 19.08 -13.91 16.01
N LEU A 160 18.59 -12.67 15.88
CA LEU A 160 19.30 -11.50 16.38
C LEU A 160 19.23 -11.43 17.91
N ASN A 161 20.39 -11.29 18.56
CA ASN A 161 20.46 -11.01 19.99
C ASN A 161 20.58 -9.50 20.22
N ILE A 162 19.47 -8.79 19.99
CA ILE A 162 19.39 -7.33 20.13
C ILE A 162 19.71 -6.86 21.56
N ALA A 163 19.52 -7.70 22.58
CA ALA A 163 19.86 -7.35 23.96
C ALA A 163 21.36 -7.05 24.16
N LEU A 164 22.23 -7.53 23.26
CA LEU A 164 23.68 -7.29 23.27
C LEU A 164 24.12 -6.09 22.41
N SER A 165 23.17 -5.37 21.80
CA SER A 165 23.45 -4.17 20.98
C SER A 165 23.58 -2.90 21.81
N HIS A 166 24.02 -1.81 21.17
CA HIS A 166 23.95 -0.46 21.73
C HIS A 166 22.49 0.03 21.72
N LYS A 167 21.75 -0.26 22.80
CA LYS A 167 20.30 -0.02 22.96
C LYS A 167 19.82 1.31 22.37
N LYS A 168 20.40 2.44 22.79
CA LYS A 168 19.99 3.79 22.34
C LYS A 168 20.11 3.99 20.82
N ILE A 169 21.17 3.47 20.21
CA ILE A 169 21.39 3.61 18.76
C ILE A 169 20.33 2.82 18.00
N ILE A 170 20.08 1.58 18.43
CA ILE A 170 19.04 0.72 17.84
C ILE A 170 17.65 1.32 18.05
N GLU A 171 17.33 1.82 19.24
CA GLU A 171 16.06 2.48 19.53
C GLU A 171 15.79 3.66 18.61
N GLU A 172 16.78 4.54 18.40
CA GLU A 172 16.66 5.70 17.50
C GLU A 172 16.41 5.27 16.05
N LYS A 173 17.16 4.27 15.58
CA LYS A 173 17.02 3.70 14.23
C LYS A 173 15.64 3.06 14.03
N LEU A 174 15.21 2.20 14.96
CA LEU A 174 13.89 1.56 14.89
C LEU A 174 12.74 2.56 15.04
N SER A 175 12.88 3.58 15.91
CA SER A 175 11.94 4.68 16.04
C SER A 175 11.80 5.47 14.73
N THR A 176 12.92 5.69 14.03
CA THR A 176 12.92 6.31 12.70
C THR A 176 12.13 5.47 11.70
N VAL A 177 12.39 4.16 11.63
CA VAL A 177 11.65 3.22 10.76
C VAL A 177 10.14 3.23 11.03
N LEU A 178 9.73 3.29 12.30
CA LEU A 178 8.30 3.32 12.69
C LEU A 178 7.65 4.70 12.46
N SER A 179 8.43 5.78 12.58
CA SER A 179 7.95 7.14 12.35
C SER A 179 7.87 7.47 10.86
N SER A 180 8.78 6.92 10.06
CA SER A 180 8.87 7.16 8.63
C SER A 180 7.81 6.37 7.85
N GLY A 181 7.70 6.70 6.58
CA GLY A 181 7.00 5.90 5.60
C GLY A 181 5.48 5.92 5.64
N THR A 182 4.92 5.39 4.55
CA THR A 182 3.48 5.24 4.34
C THR A 182 3.04 3.78 4.46
N LEU A 183 1.86 3.56 5.06
CA LEU A 183 1.34 2.20 5.24
C LEU A 183 0.97 1.61 3.89
N HIS A 184 1.82 0.74 3.36
CA HIS A 184 1.57 -0.10 2.20
C HIS A 184 1.86 -1.56 2.57
N GLY A 185 1.31 -2.51 1.82
CA GLY A 185 1.39 -3.94 2.18
C GLY A 185 2.81 -4.48 2.40
N PHE A 186 3.83 -3.89 1.76
CA PHE A 186 5.23 -4.29 1.89
C PHE A 186 5.91 -3.71 3.15
N ASN A 187 5.57 -2.49 3.56
CA ASN A 187 6.18 -1.84 4.73
C ASN A 187 5.56 -2.31 6.05
N ALA A 188 4.36 -2.87 6.00
CA ALA A 188 3.71 -3.45 7.18
C ALA A 188 4.59 -4.52 7.82
N THR A 189 5.21 -5.40 7.01
CA THR A 189 6.16 -6.41 7.50
C THR A 189 7.38 -5.78 8.17
N THR A 190 7.98 -4.76 7.56
CA THR A 190 9.10 -4.03 8.15
C THR A 190 8.75 -3.45 9.51
N TRP A 191 7.59 -2.81 9.65
CA TRP A 191 7.13 -2.27 10.93
C TRP A 191 6.89 -3.35 11.98
N LEU A 192 6.36 -4.53 11.59
CA LEU A 192 6.17 -5.64 12.52
C LEU A 192 7.51 -6.18 13.03
N TYR A 193 8.53 -6.30 12.18
CA TYR A 193 9.88 -6.65 12.64
C TYR A 193 10.49 -5.58 13.53
N ALA A 194 10.34 -4.29 13.20
CA ALA A 194 10.82 -3.22 14.05
C ALA A 194 10.16 -3.22 15.44
N VAL A 195 8.84 -3.42 15.52
CA VAL A 195 8.11 -3.56 16.79
C VAL A 195 8.58 -4.79 17.57
N TYR A 196 8.78 -5.92 16.89
CA TYR A 196 9.32 -7.14 17.51
C TYR A 196 10.69 -6.90 18.14
N LEU A 197 11.62 -6.28 17.40
CA LEU A 197 12.98 -5.99 17.87
C LEU A 197 12.97 -5.01 19.04
N LEU A 198 12.14 -3.97 19.00
CA LEU A 198 11.92 -3.07 20.13
C LEU A 198 11.43 -3.84 21.37
N GLY A 199 10.55 -4.82 21.21
CA GLY A 199 10.11 -5.69 22.30
C GLY A 199 11.24 -6.53 22.92
N LYS A 200 12.38 -6.70 22.25
CA LYS A 200 13.55 -7.44 22.77
C LYS A 200 14.59 -6.54 23.44
N ILE A 201 14.42 -5.22 23.41
CA ILE A 201 15.29 -4.27 24.10
C ILE A 201 14.79 -4.09 25.53
N ASP A 202 15.60 -4.47 26.52
CA ASP A 202 15.25 -4.26 27.92
C ASP A 202 15.52 -2.79 28.34
N ASP A 203 14.69 -1.86 27.85
CA ASP A 203 14.73 -0.44 28.20
C ASP A 203 13.31 0.19 28.21
N PRO A 204 12.85 0.76 29.34
CA PRO A 204 11.50 1.35 29.44
C PRO A 204 11.22 2.50 28.46
N SER A 205 12.24 3.15 27.89
CA SER A 205 12.06 4.21 26.89
C SER A 205 11.36 3.72 25.61
N VAL A 206 11.48 2.44 25.30
CA VAL A 206 10.81 1.77 24.17
C VAL A 206 9.29 1.92 24.24
N ILE A 207 8.72 1.94 25.44
CA ILE A 207 7.27 2.05 25.65
C ILE A 207 6.73 3.31 24.98
N LYS A 208 7.46 4.43 25.06
CA LYS A 208 7.07 5.69 24.42
C LYS A 208 7.10 5.60 22.89
N ILE A 209 8.07 4.87 22.34
CA ILE A 209 8.19 4.64 20.88
C ILE A 209 6.99 3.82 20.40
N LEU A 210 6.69 2.72 21.09
CA LEU A 210 5.56 1.84 20.78
C LEU A 210 4.22 2.54 20.93
N ALA A 211 4.01 3.32 22.01
CA ALA A 211 2.80 4.11 22.23
C ALA A 211 2.61 5.17 21.13
N LYS A 212 3.68 5.85 20.72
CA LYS A 212 3.62 6.81 19.62
C LYS A 212 3.26 6.12 18.31
N PHE A 213 3.88 4.99 17.99
CA PHE A 213 3.57 4.22 16.78
C PHE A 213 2.11 3.73 16.77
N TRP A 214 1.63 3.21 17.91
CA TRP A 214 0.23 2.81 18.09
C TRP A 214 -0.72 3.96 17.77
N ASN A 215 -0.53 5.08 18.46
CA ASN A 215 -1.41 6.23 18.38
C ASN A 215 -1.32 6.96 17.04
N GLN A 216 -0.19 6.98 16.33
CA GLN A 216 -0.06 7.76 15.10
C GLN A 216 -0.24 6.96 13.82
N LYS A 217 0.07 5.65 13.87
CA LYS A 217 0.06 4.79 12.68
C LYS A 217 -1.01 3.72 12.82
N VAL A 218 -0.98 2.91 13.89
CA VAL A 218 -1.89 1.76 14.02
C VAL A 218 -3.35 2.18 14.07
N ASP A 219 -3.71 3.13 14.93
CA ASP A 219 -5.11 3.47 15.11
C ASP A 219 -5.73 4.31 14.00
N TYR A 220 -4.92 5.14 13.33
CA TYR A 220 -5.41 6.06 12.30
C TYR A 220 -5.19 5.56 10.88
N LYS A 221 -4.09 4.83 10.60
CA LYS A 221 -3.72 4.46 9.22
C LYS A 221 -4.08 3.03 8.85
N PHE A 222 -4.13 2.10 9.81
CA PHE A 222 -4.45 0.70 9.51
C PHE A 222 -5.96 0.43 9.57
N GLU A 223 -6.42 -0.47 8.70
CA GLU A 223 -7.80 -0.95 8.66
C GLU A 223 -7.86 -2.49 8.63
N GLY A 224 -8.98 -3.05 9.10
CA GLY A 224 -9.28 -4.49 9.04
C GLY A 224 -8.21 -5.39 9.69
N ILE A 225 -7.88 -6.49 9.01
CA ILE A 225 -6.96 -7.53 9.51
C ILE A 225 -5.57 -6.96 9.81
N THR A 226 -5.06 -6.05 8.97
CA THR A 226 -3.72 -5.48 9.16
C THR A 226 -3.63 -4.64 10.44
N LYS A 227 -4.70 -3.94 10.82
CA LYS A 227 -4.79 -3.23 12.11
C LYS A 227 -4.71 -4.18 13.29
N SER A 228 -5.45 -5.29 13.23
CA SER A 228 -5.43 -6.32 14.27
C SER A 228 -4.04 -6.94 14.45
N ILE A 229 -3.35 -7.27 13.36
CA ILE A 229 -1.98 -7.81 13.41
C ILE A 229 -1.01 -6.81 14.03
N ALA A 230 -1.04 -5.54 13.59
CA ALA A 230 -0.17 -4.49 14.12
C ALA A 230 -0.42 -4.25 15.62
N ARG A 231 -1.68 -4.17 16.05
CA ARG A 231 -2.04 -4.06 17.47
C ARG A 231 -1.53 -5.24 18.28
N ARG A 232 -1.76 -6.47 17.80
CA ARG A 232 -1.27 -7.68 18.48
C ARG A 232 0.26 -7.69 18.61
N SER A 233 0.98 -7.25 17.58
CA SER A 233 2.44 -7.17 17.61
C SER A 233 2.94 -6.17 18.66
N VAL A 234 2.37 -4.96 18.71
CA VAL A 234 2.72 -3.97 19.73
C VAL A 234 2.36 -4.46 21.13
N PHE A 235 1.19 -5.08 21.29
CA PHE A 235 0.77 -5.69 22.55
C PHE A 235 1.76 -6.76 23.04
N ASN A 236 2.20 -7.65 22.15
CA ASN A 236 3.19 -8.67 22.48
C ASN A 236 4.54 -8.06 22.88
N ALA A 237 4.98 -6.98 22.22
CA ALA A 237 6.19 -6.28 22.60
C ALA A 237 6.05 -5.63 23.99
N LEU A 238 4.91 -5.01 24.28
CA LEU A 238 4.63 -4.35 25.57
C LEU A 238 4.59 -5.32 26.76
N LYS A 239 4.26 -6.60 26.55
CA LYS A 239 4.24 -7.63 27.61
C LYS A 239 5.58 -7.87 28.27
N ASN A 240 6.69 -7.48 27.64
CA ASN A 240 8.02 -7.62 28.21
C ASN A 240 8.35 -6.51 29.23
N TYR A 241 7.42 -5.57 29.46
CA TYR A 241 7.63 -4.42 30.35
C TYR A 241 6.59 -4.39 31.48
N GLU A 242 7.06 -4.34 32.72
CA GLU A 242 6.22 -4.32 33.93
C GLU A 242 5.86 -2.90 34.41
N THR A 243 5.86 -1.91 33.52
CA THR A 243 5.57 -0.51 33.90
C THR A 243 4.06 -0.23 33.91
N SER A 244 3.64 0.76 34.71
CA SER A 244 2.24 1.20 34.75
C SER A 244 1.72 1.68 33.39
N GLU A 245 2.58 2.31 32.58
CA GLU A 245 2.26 2.78 31.22
C GLU A 245 2.01 1.60 30.27
N ALA A 246 2.89 0.58 30.27
CA ALA A 246 2.69 -0.62 29.47
C ALA A 246 1.41 -1.36 29.89
N ILE A 247 1.17 -1.51 31.19
CA ILE A 247 -0.04 -2.14 31.73
C ILE A 247 -1.31 -1.40 31.29
N ALA A 248 -1.29 -0.06 31.24
CA ALA A 248 -2.43 0.74 30.80
C ALA A 248 -2.76 0.48 29.31
N LEU A 249 -1.74 0.48 28.44
CA LEU A 249 -1.91 0.20 27.01
C LEU A 249 -2.39 -1.24 26.75
N ILE A 250 -1.89 -2.20 27.52
CA ILE A 250 -2.33 -3.61 27.47
C ILE A 250 -3.81 -3.71 27.81
N LYS A 251 -4.27 -3.05 28.89
CA LYS A 251 -5.68 -3.07 29.30
C LYS A 251 -6.61 -2.45 28.26
N ASP A 252 -6.19 -1.34 27.65
CA ASP A 252 -6.94 -0.68 26.57
C ASP A 252 -7.14 -1.62 25.37
N TYR A 253 -6.08 -2.31 24.95
CA TYR A 253 -6.18 -3.31 23.89
C TYR A 253 -7.11 -4.48 24.26
N GLU A 254 -7.02 -5.01 25.48
CA GLU A 254 -7.90 -6.08 25.95
C GLU A 254 -9.38 -5.68 26.01
N GLN A 255 -9.67 -4.41 26.28
CA GLN A 255 -11.02 -3.88 26.19
C GLN A 255 -11.51 -3.85 24.73
N ILE A 256 -10.70 -3.33 23.81
CA ILE A 256 -11.02 -3.30 22.37
C ILE A 256 -11.28 -4.71 21.83
N VAL A 257 -10.48 -5.71 22.22
CA VAL A 257 -10.68 -7.10 21.76
C VAL A 257 -12.01 -7.67 22.27
N ARG A 258 -12.37 -7.40 23.53
CA ARG A 258 -13.66 -7.83 24.10
C ARG A 258 -14.84 -7.23 23.33
N GLU A 259 -14.81 -5.92 23.09
CA GLU A 259 -15.87 -5.20 22.36
C GLU A 259 -16.07 -5.68 20.91
N ASN A 260 -15.04 -6.27 20.27
CA ASN A 260 -15.15 -6.79 18.91
C ASN A 260 -15.52 -8.28 18.82
N THR A 261 -15.56 -9.00 19.95
CA THR A 261 -15.88 -10.44 20.00
C THR A 261 -17.32 -10.69 20.44
N GLU A 262 -17.96 -9.71 21.07
CA GLU A 262 -19.38 -9.69 21.45
C GLU A 262 -20.27 -9.18 20.30
#